data_AF-A0A2E6DTT9-F1
#
_entry.id   AF-A0A2E6DTT9-F1
#
_cell.length_a   1.000
_cell.length_b   1.000
_cell.length_c   1.000
_cell.angle_alpha   90.00
_cell.angle_beta   90.00
_cell.angle_gamma   90.00
#
_symmetry.space_group_name_H-M   'P 1'
#
loop_
_entity.id
_entity.type
_entity.pdbx_description
1 polymer ?
#
loop_
_entity_poly.entity_id
_entity_poly.type
_entity_poly.pdbx_seq_one_letter_code
_entity_poly.pdbx_strand_id
1 'polypeptide(L)'
;MSMPETPTPPSQLLARGERLVHIDTEGGLCLLHPKRLNALDPIHHPFPGKITNSAIVGEHFLVSTWIERDLSLARLALIDLREPIESGIEMSDLRVAVDSGKSDHHHVAGSVWSHILDAEPLAICEHEQDIVFCTHHRGIYRIGIDSREIWRQKPLSWDLLGDLPDGDVLVDMISVDNSIWAFSLGGGWAEIEGSSGDVLRKGIHQFKSSTNEVWHGDGGNWLVGLSENRMAWWNSEKEKIAVVNVKGPVQDAIFNNGTWMITGWRQDLLWPESRFDTEPVDVSRQEIGCKILDRGEEGFWVLDNSGQWSPFAISGDDA
;
A
#
# COMPACT_ATOMS: atom_id res chain seq x y z
N MET A 1 7.21 9.47 27.82
CA MET A 1 7.69 8.06 27.77
C MET A 1 8.10 7.81 26.32
N SER A 2 9.28 7.25 26.07
CA SER A 2 9.67 6.85 24.72
C SER A 2 8.82 5.67 24.27
N MET A 3 8.31 5.71 23.05
CA MET A 3 7.62 4.57 22.45
C MET A 3 8.60 3.41 22.21
N PRO A 4 8.15 2.15 22.26
CA PRO A 4 9.01 1.02 21.90
C PRO A 4 9.34 1.07 20.41
N GLU A 5 10.56 0.66 20.07
CA GLU A 5 10.96 0.47 18.68
C GLU A 5 10.23 -0.75 18.09
N THR A 6 10.02 -0.73 16.77
CA THR A 6 9.57 -1.94 16.06
C THR A 6 10.66 -3.00 16.12
N PRO A 7 10.31 -4.30 16.09
CA PRO A 7 11.28 -5.38 16.24
C PRO A 7 12.31 -5.44 15.10
N THR A 8 11.95 -4.92 13.93
CA THR A 8 12.77 -4.84 12.72
C THR A 8 12.45 -3.56 11.95
N PRO A 9 13.32 -3.12 11.02
CA PRO A 9 13.01 -2.04 10.09
C PRO A 9 11.70 -2.30 9.32
N PRO A 10 10.75 -1.37 9.32
CA PRO A 10 9.45 -1.56 8.68
C PRO A 10 9.53 -1.41 7.16
N SER A 11 8.79 -2.25 6.44
CA SER A 11 8.40 -2.02 5.04
C SER A 11 6.97 -1.49 4.95
N GLN A 12 6.05 -2.07 5.73
CA GLN A 12 4.66 -1.67 5.78
C GLN A 12 4.14 -1.74 7.22
N LEU A 13 3.17 -0.89 7.52
CA LEU A 13 2.41 -0.95 8.76
C LEU A 13 0.93 -0.78 8.42
N LEU A 14 0.15 -1.82 8.69
CA LEU A 14 -1.28 -1.85 8.38
C LEU A 14 -2.06 -1.69 9.68
N ALA A 15 -2.96 -0.70 9.72
CA ALA A 15 -3.83 -0.46 10.85
C ALA A 15 -5.29 -0.62 10.44
N ARG A 16 -6.05 -1.45 11.16
CA ARG A 16 -7.52 -1.52 11.03
C ARG A 16 -8.16 -1.92 12.35
N GLY A 17 -9.04 -1.07 12.86
CA GLY A 17 -9.66 -1.27 14.17
C GLY A 17 -8.59 -1.44 15.26
N GLU A 18 -8.67 -2.53 16.02
CA GLU A 18 -7.71 -2.86 17.08
C GLU A 18 -6.52 -3.70 16.59
N ARG A 19 -6.32 -3.83 15.27
CA ARG A 19 -5.20 -4.58 14.69
C ARG A 19 -4.16 -3.67 14.08
N LEU A 20 -2.90 -3.96 14.41
CA LEU A 20 -1.74 -3.32 13.85
C LEU A 20 -0.76 -4.41 13.40
N VAL A 21 -0.59 -4.54 12.09
CA VAL A 21 0.29 -5.55 11.48
C VAL A 21 1.58 -4.85 11.04
N HIS A 22 2.71 -5.30 11.57
CA HIS A 22 4.04 -4.88 11.15
C HIS A 22 4.57 -5.85 10.12
N ILE A 23 5.03 -5.31 8.99
CA ILE A 23 5.70 -6.05 7.92
C ILE A 23 7.10 -5.47 7.78
N ASP A 24 8.11 -6.34 7.79
CA ASP A 24 9.50 -5.91 7.66
C ASP A 24 10.01 -5.94 6.22
N THR A 25 11.25 -5.51 6.02
CA THR A 25 11.87 -5.41 4.68
C THR A 25 12.17 -6.75 4.01
N GLU A 26 12.12 -7.85 4.76
CA GLU A 26 12.44 -9.22 4.30
C GLU A 26 11.19 -10.12 4.22
N GLY A 27 9.99 -9.57 4.43
CA GLY A 27 8.73 -10.32 4.36
C GLY A 27 8.32 -10.98 5.67
N GLY A 28 8.97 -10.62 6.77
CA GLY A 28 8.59 -11.00 8.12
C GLY A 28 7.37 -10.23 8.61
N LEU A 29 6.58 -10.88 9.45
CA LEU A 29 5.30 -10.38 9.98
C LEU A 29 5.24 -10.54 11.50
N CYS A 30 4.68 -9.54 12.18
CA CYS A 30 4.17 -9.70 13.54
C CYS A 30 3.01 -8.74 13.81
N LEU A 31 2.28 -8.99 14.91
CA LEU A 31 1.28 -8.07 15.43
C LEU A 31 1.91 -7.11 16.44
N LEU A 32 1.53 -5.84 16.37
CA LEU A 32 1.85 -4.84 17.38
C LEU A 32 0.62 -4.54 18.23
N HIS A 33 0.83 -4.16 19.49
CA HIS A 33 -0.26 -3.67 20.32
C HIS A 33 -0.78 -2.33 19.78
N PRO A 34 -2.08 -2.13 19.53
CA PRO A 34 -2.63 -0.94 18.84
C PRO A 34 -2.46 0.40 19.59
N LYS A 35 -1.95 0.37 20.82
CA LYS A 35 -1.78 1.55 21.68
C LYS A 35 -0.36 1.68 22.20
N ARG A 36 0.19 0.56 22.68
CA ARG A 36 1.56 0.50 23.21
C ARG A 36 2.61 0.37 22.11
N LEU A 37 2.23 -0.05 20.90
CA LEU A 37 3.07 -0.26 19.72
C LEU A 37 4.23 -1.26 19.89
N ASN A 38 4.31 -1.96 21.03
CA ASN A 38 5.26 -3.07 21.18
C ASN A 38 4.77 -4.28 20.40
N ALA A 39 5.70 -5.08 19.90
CA ALA A 39 5.40 -6.39 19.33
C ALA A 39 4.69 -7.28 20.36
N LEU A 40 3.65 -7.97 19.91
CA LEU A 40 2.91 -8.96 20.69
C LEU A 40 3.59 -10.33 20.62
N ASP A 41 4.23 -10.62 19.48
CA ASP A 41 4.92 -11.86 19.17
C ASP A 41 6.24 -11.58 18.42
N PRO A 42 7.19 -12.53 18.36
CA PRO A 42 8.36 -12.45 17.49
C PRO A 42 7.98 -12.29 16.01
N ILE A 43 8.95 -11.85 15.20
CA ILE A 43 8.78 -11.84 13.74
C ILE A 43 8.77 -13.28 13.21
N HIS A 44 7.76 -13.58 12.40
CA HIS A 44 7.61 -14.85 11.69
C HIS A 44 7.68 -14.63 10.18
N HIS A 45 8.19 -15.61 9.45
CA HIS A 45 8.28 -15.57 7.99
C HIS A 45 7.44 -16.70 7.40
N PRO A 46 6.14 -16.46 7.07
CA PRO A 46 5.26 -17.51 6.56
C PRO A 46 5.68 -18.12 5.23
N PHE A 47 6.45 -17.38 4.43
CA PHE A 47 6.99 -17.85 3.17
C PHE A 47 8.27 -17.05 2.82
N PRO A 48 9.26 -17.66 2.15
CA PRO A 48 10.41 -16.92 1.66
C PRO A 48 10.04 -15.87 0.62
N GLY A 49 10.64 -14.69 0.71
CA GLY A 49 10.44 -13.60 -0.24
C GLY A 49 9.78 -12.38 0.35
N LYS A 50 9.89 -11.26 -0.38
CA LYS A 50 9.37 -9.98 0.08
C LYS A 50 7.87 -9.94 -0.07
N ILE A 51 7.21 -9.37 0.94
CA ILE A 51 5.82 -8.99 0.84
C ILE A 51 5.75 -7.67 0.07
N THR A 52 5.08 -7.66 -1.08
CA THR A 52 5.01 -6.47 -1.95
C THR A 52 3.69 -5.72 -1.84
N ASN A 53 2.58 -6.43 -1.64
CA ASN A 53 1.25 -5.86 -1.51
C ASN A 53 0.55 -6.51 -0.33
N SER A 54 -0.15 -5.73 0.49
CA SER A 54 -0.94 -6.25 1.60
C SER A 54 -2.16 -5.40 1.91
N ALA A 55 -3.22 -6.04 2.39
CA ALA A 55 -4.40 -5.37 2.93
C ALA A 55 -5.00 -6.18 4.09
N ILE A 56 -5.63 -5.49 5.04
CA ILE A 56 -6.47 -6.15 6.06
C ILE A 56 -7.89 -6.26 5.50
N VAL A 57 -8.38 -7.50 5.39
CA VAL A 57 -9.70 -7.84 4.87
C VAL A 57 -10.68 -8.10 6.01
N GLY A 58 -11.81 -7.40 5.99
CA GLY A 58 -12.73 -7.38 7.13
C GLY A 58 -12.02 -6.87 8.39
N GLU A 59 -12.11 -7.61 9.49
CA GLU A 59 -11.48 -7.22 10.77
C GLU A 59 -10.23 -8.02 11.13
N HIS A 60 -9.96 -9.13 10.46
CA HIS A 60 -8.98 -10.11 10.97
C HIS A 60 -8.29 -10.95 9.91
N PHE A 61 -8.53 -10.73 8.63
CA PHE A 61 -7.75 -11.41 7.60
C PHE A 61 -6.67 -10.49 7.07
N LEU A 62 -5.46 -11.01 6.91
CA LEU A 62 -4.39 -10.37 6.16
C LEU A 62 -4.31 -11.05 4.80
N VAL A 63 -4.54 -10.30 3.73
CA VAL A 63 -4.18 -10.75 2.39
C VAL A 63 -2.86 -10.12 2.00
N SER A 64 -1.92 -10.92 1.51
CA SER A 64 -0.59 -10.45 1.12
C SER A 64 -0.05 -11.21 -0.08
N THR A 65 0.89 -10.58 -0.79
CA THR A 65 1.63 -11.20 -1.88
C THR A 65 3.10 -11.35 -1.56
N TRP A 66 3.62 -12.57 -1.63
CA TRP A 66 5.05 -12.86 -1.49
C TRP A 66 5.67 -13.03 -2.86
N ILE A 67 6.72 -12.27 -3.15
CA ILE A 67 7.46 -12.36 -4.41
C ILE A 67 8.90 -12.78 -4.13
N GLU A 68 9.31 -13.85 -4.80
CA GLU A 68 10.72 -14.19 -4.94
C GLU A 68 11.20 -14.00 -6.37
N ARG A 69 11.90 -12.89 -6.61
CA ARG A 69 12.30 -12.47 -7.97
C ARG A 69 13.35 -13.42 -8.56
N ASP A 70 14.29 -13.87 -7.74
CA ASP A 70 15.37 -14.77 -8.19
C ASP A 70 14.84 -16.13 -8.65
N LEU A 71 13.73 -16.58 -8.06
CA LEU A 71 13.08 -17.85 -8.39
C LEU A 71 11.88 -17.67 -9.33
N SER A 72 11.54 -16.42 -9.68
CA SER A 72 10.33 -16.07 -10.45
C SER A 72 9.06 -16.68 -9.85
N LEU A 73 8.95 -16.64 -8.52
CA LEU A 73 7.81 -17.17 -7.77
C LEU A 73 6.98 -16.02 -7.20
N ALA A 74 5.66 -16.17 -7.27
CA ALA A 74 4.73 -15.32 -6.58
C ALA A 74 3.66 -16.16 -5.87
N ARG A 75 3.28 -15.72 -4.67
CA ARG A 75 2.17 -16.28 -3.89
C ARG A 75 1.20 -15.16 -3.52
N LEU A 76 -0.10 -15.44 -3.63
CA LEU A 76 -1.16 -14.65 -3.00
C LEU A 76 -1.78 -15.52 -1.92
N ALA A 77 -1.86 -15.05 -0.68
CA ALA A 77 -2.41 -15.85 0.41
C ALA A 77 -3.22 -15.01 1.39
N LEU A 78 -4.11 -15.68 2.11
CA LEU A 78 -4.93 -15.13 3.18
C LEU A 78 -4.54 -15.77 4.51
N ILE A 79 -4.20 -14.96 5.49
CA ILE A 79 -3.87 -15.40 6.86
C ILE A 79 -4.95 -14.89 7.82
N ASP A 80 -5.42 -15.74 8.72
CA ASP A 80 -6.32 -15.33 9.81
C ASP A 80 -5.52 -14.83 11.01
N LEU A 81 -5.57 -13.52 11.26
CA LEU A 81 -4.85 -12.84 12.34
C LEU A 81 -5.42 -13.15 13.74
N ARG A 82 -6.43 -14.00 13.86
CA ARG A 82 -6.87 -14.55 15.16
C ARG A 82 -6.01 -15.74 15.58
N GLU A 83 -5.40 -16.42 14.61
CA GLU A 83 -4.48 -17.51 14.85
C GLU A 83 -3.04 -16.98 14.92
N PRO A 84 -2.13 -17.65 15.64
CA PRO A 84 -0.72 -17.29 15.65
C PRO A 84 -0.11 -17.32 14.24
N ILE A 85 0.72 -16.32 13.91
CA ILE A 85 1.46 -16.31 12.64
C ILE A 85 2.52 -17.42 12.68
N GLU A 86 2.52 -18.27 11.65
CA GLU A 86 3.46 -19.39 11.55
C GLU A 86 4.65 -19.04 10.66
N SER A 87 5.84 -19.54 11.01
CA SER A 87 6.99 -19.54 10.10
C SER A 87 6.90 -20.72 9.14
N GLY A 88 7.13 -20.46 7.86
CA GLY A 88 7.14 -21.47 6.81
C GLY A 88 8.50 -22.09 6.57
N ILE A 89 8.69 -22.58 5.35
CA ILE A 89 9.96 -23.16 4.91
C ILE A 89 11.05 -22.09 4.79
N GLU A 90 12.30 -22.53 4.86
CA GLU A 90 13.46 -21.68 4.62
C GLU A 90 13.73 -21.49 3.12
N MET A 91 14.43 -20.41 2.77
CA MET A 91 14.84 -20.12 1.40
C MET A 91 15.65 -21.26 0.75
N SER A 92 16.50 -21.92 1.53
CA SER A 92 17.30 -23.06 1.05
C SER A 92 16.43 -24.24 0.60
N ASP A 93 15.36 -24.52 1.34
CA ASP A 93 14.45 -25.61 1.02
C ASP A 93 13.60 -25.27 -0.20
N LEU A 94 13.18 -24.00 -0.32
CA LEU A 94 12.46 -23.51 -1.50
C LEU A 94 13.30 -23.67 -2.76
N ARG A 95 14.60 -23.35 -2.71
CA ARG A 95 15.53 -23.53 -3.83
C ARG A 95 15.63 -24.99 -4.27
N VAL A 96 15.77 -25.92 -3.32
CA VAL A 96 15.78 -27.36 -3.62
C VAL A 96 14.45 -27.82 -4.23
N ALA A 97 13.33 -27.29 -3.75
CA ALA A 97 12.02 -27.59 -4.32
C ALA A 97 11.88 -27.07 -5.76
N VAL A 98 12.34 -25.86 -6.06
CA VAL A 98 12.35 -25.29 -7.41
C VAL A 98 13.22 -26.14 -8.35
N ASP A 99 14.46 -26.46 -7.95
CA ASP A 99 15.38 -27.27 -8.75
C ASP A 99 14.84 -28.68 -9.04
N SER A 100 13.95 -29.18 -8.18
CA SER A 100 13.29 -30.48 -8.34
C SER A 100 11.89 -30.41 -8.97
N GLY A 101 11.44 -29.23 -9.41
CA GLY A 101 10.13 -29.04 -10.04
C GLY A 101 8.94 -29.22 -9.09
N LYS A 102 9.15 -28.97 -7.79
CA LYS A 102 8.19 -29.16 -6.68
C LYS A 102 7.92 -27.88 -5.91
N SER A 103 8.22 -26.72 -6.49
CA SER A 103 7.93 -25.40 -5.91
C SER A 103 6.47 -25.27 -5.49
N ASP A 104 5.58 -25.92 -6.24
CA ASP A 104 4.14 -25.80 -6.07
C ASP A 104 3.61 -26.59 -4.88
N HIS A 105 4.46 -27.40 -4.24
CA HIS A 105 4.13 -28.06 -2.97
C HIS A 105 4.31 -27.15 -1.76
N HIS A 106 4.92 -25.97 -1.94
CA HIS A 106 5.17 -25.03 -0.87
C HIS A 106 4.28 -23.79 -0.99
N HIS A 107 3.55 -23.57 0.09
CA HIS A 107 2.57 -22.51 0.27
C HIS A 107 2.90 -21.69 1.53
N VAL A 108 2.24 -20.55 1.66
CA VAL A 108 2.36 -19.67 2.82
C VAL A 108 1.87 -20.41 4.07
N ALA A 109 2.72 -20.53 5.09
CA ALA A 109 2.39 -21.20 6.34
C ALA A 109 1.30 -20.45 7.13
N GLY A 110 0.46 -21.20 7.87
CA GLY A 110 -0.67 -20.62 8.62
C GLY A 110 -1.76 -19.97 7.75
N SER A 111 -1.70 -20.10 6.43
CA SER A 111 -2.70 -19.50 5.54
C SER A 111 -4.00 -20.30 5.50
N VAL A 112 -5.13 -19.58 5.41
CA VAL A 112 -6.46 -20.15 5.11
C VAL A 112 -6.45 -20.75 3.70
N TRP A 113 -5.82 -20.04 2.77
CA TRP A 113 -5.50 -20.51 1.43
C TRP A 113 -4.28 -19.76 0.89
N SER A 114 -3.62 -20.36 -0.09
CA SER A 114 -2.48 -19.79 -0.79
C SER A 114 -2.48 -20.22 -2.25
N HIS A 115 -2.39 -19.25 -3.15
CA HIS A 115 -2.33 -19.46 -4.60
C HIS A 115 -0.97 -19.12 -5.16
N ILE A 116 -0.61 -19.85 -6.21
CA ILE A 116 0.53 -19.55 -7.07
C ILE A 116 0.05 -18.58 -8.12
N LEU A 117 0.75 -17.46 -8.28
CA LEU A 117 0.50 -16.51 -9.35
C LEU A 117 1.44 -16.78 -10.52
N ASP A 118 0.91 -16.70 -11.74
CA ASP A 118 1.67 -16.82 -12.99
C ASP A 118 2.09 -15.46 -13.56
N ALA A 119 1.77 -14.38 -12.86
CA ALA A 119 2.11 -13.00 -13.17
C ALA A 119 2.40 -12.21 -11.88
N GLU A 120 3.22 -11.16 -12.00
CA GLU A 120 3.56 -10.29 -10.86
C GLU A 120 2.31 -9.56 -10.35
N PRO A 121 1.95 -9.69 -9.06
CA PRO A 121 0.89 -8.87 -8.46
C PRO A 121 1.37 -7.44 -8.26
N LEU A 122 0.52 -6.48 -8.66
CA LEU A 122 0.90 -5.07 -8.74
C LEU A 122 0.23 -4.19 -7.69
N ALA A 123 -1.00 -4.50 -7.31
CA ALA A 123 -1.74 -3.78 -6.29
C ALA A 123 -2.79 -4.69 -5.65
N ILE A 124 -3.14 -4.39 -4.40
CA ILE A 124 -4.19 -5.06 -3.65
C ILE A 124 -4.94 -4.06 -2.77
N CYS A 125 -6.25 -4.23 -2.65
CA CYS A 125 -7.05 -3.53 -1.66
C CYS A 125 -8.20 -4.40 -1.15
N GLU A 126 -8.78 -3.97 -0.04
CA GLU A 126 -10.03 -4.52 0.46
C GLU A 126 -11.20 -3.70 -0.08
N HIS A 127 -12.28 -4.38 -0.46
CA HIS A 127 -13.55 -3.76 -0.83
C HIS A 127 -14.70 -4.61 -0.33
N GLU A 128 -15.52 -4.08 0.58
CA GLU A 128 -16.68 -4.77 1.16
C GLU A 128 -16.37 -6.18 1.70
N GLN A 129 -15.27 -6.35 2.44
CA GLN A 129 -14.75 -7.62 2.96
C GLN A 129 -14.25 -8.62 1.90
N ASP A 130 -14.16 -8.21 0.64
CA ASP A 130 -13.53 -8.97 -0.42
C ASP A 130 -12.14 -8.43 -0.73
N ILE A 131 -11.39 -9.22 -1.51
CA ILE A 131 -10.05 -8.90 -1.96
C ILE A 131 -10.14 -8.47 -3.41
N VAL A 132 -9.62 -7.27 -3.71
CA VAL A 132 -9.42 -6.81 -5.08
C VAL A 132 -7.93 -6.74 -5.35
N PHE A 133 -7.46 -7.42 -6.38
CA PHE A 133 -6.05 -7.40 -6.76
C PHE A 133 -5.90 -7.35 -8.27
N CYS A 134 -4.74 -6.86 -8.72
CA CYS A 134 -4.38 -6.88 -10.13
C CYS A 134 -3.00 -7.49 -10.31
N THR A 135 -2.79 -8.10 -11.47
CA THR A 135 -1.50 -8.66 -11.85
C THR A 135 -1.08 -8.16 -13.21
N HIS A 136 0.22 -8.11 -13.43
CA HIS A 136 0.85 -7.60 -14.63
C HIS A 136 0.25 -8.24 -15.90
N HIS A 137 -0.35 -7.40 -16.74
CA HIS A 137 -1.03 -7.75 -18.00
C HIS A 137 -2.12 -8.84 -17.95
N ARG A 138 -2.70 -9.18 -16.78
CA ARG A 138 -3.82 -10.14 -16.71
C ARG A 138 -5.17 -9.50 -16.39
N GLY A 139 -5.17 -8.36 -15.71
CA GLY A 139 -6.38 -7.62 -15.37
C GLY A 139 -6.57 -7.44 -13.87
N ILE A 140 -7.81 -7.16 -13.48
CA ILE A 140 -8.23 -6.89 -12.09
C ILE A 140 -9.23 -7.97 -11.70
N TYR A 141 -9.10 -8.48 -10.48
CA TYR A 141 -9.90 -9.57 -9.95
C TYR A 141 -10.50 -9.15 -8.61
N ARG A 142 -11.79 -9.43 -8.41
CA ARG A 142 -12.42 -9.43 -7.08
C ARG A 142 -12.69 -10.87 -6.67
N ILE A 143 -12.15 -11.28 -5.52
CA ILE A 143 -12.35 -12.60 -4.94
C ILE A 143 -12.84 -12.48 -3.50
N GLY A 144 -13.68 -13.41 -3.08
CA GLY A 144 -14.10 -13.51 -1.68
C GLY A 144 -12.99 -14.06 -0.78
N ILE A 145 -13.19 -13.97 0.54
CA ILE A 145 -12.27 -14.57 1.53
C ILE A 145 -12.14 -16.09 1.41
N ASP A 146 -13.09 -16.76 0.75
CA ASP A 146 -13.04 -18.19 0.43
C ASP A 146 -12.31 -18.47 -0.90
N SER A 147 -11.67 -17.45 -1.47
CA SER A 147 -10.97 -17.45 -2.74
C SER A 147 -11.86 -17.68 -3.98
N ARG A 148 -13.18 -17.58 -3.88
CA ARG A 148 -14.05 -17.67 -5.07
C ARG A 148 -14.02 -16.36 -5.84
N GLU A 149 -13.88 -16.47 -7.16
CA GLU A 149 -14.01 -15.33 -8.06
C GLU A 149 -15.44 -14.78 -8.03
N ILE A 150 -15.54 -13.47 -7.84
CA ILE A 150 -16.79 -12.72 -7.92
C ILE A 150 -16.91 -12.12 -9.31
N TRP A 151 -15.88 -11.38 -9.74
CA TRP A 151 -15.75 -10.89 -11.11
C TRP A 151 -14.29 -10.71 -11.50
N ARG A 152 -14.06 -10.59 -12.81
CA ARG A 152 -12.76 -10.22 -13.38
C ARG A 152 -12.96 -9.14 -14.43
N GLN A 153 -12.05 -8.17 -14.45
CA GLN A 153 -11.97 -7.12 -15.46
C GLN A 153 -10.68 -7.30 -16.26
N LYS A 154 -10.77 -7.08 -17.58
CA LYS A 154 -9.59 -7.11 -18.46
C LYS A 154 -8.60 -6.01 -18.07
N PRO A 155 -7.32 -6.10 -18.47
CA PRO A 155 -6.38 -5.00 -18.29
C PRO A 155 -6.97 -3.67 -18.76
N LEU A 156 -6.82 -2.64 -17.92
CA LEU A 156 -7.21 -1.30 -18.28
C LEU A 156 -6.26 -0.77 -19.36
N SER A 157 -6.79 0.09 -20.22
CA SER A 157 -5.99 0.76 -21.25
C SER A 157 -6.42 2.20 -21.44
N TRP A 158 -5.46 3.03 -21.81
CA TRP A 158 -5.63 4.45 -22.10
C TRP A 158 -4.90 4.77 -23.40
N ASP A 159 -5.63 5.24 -24.42
CA ASP A 159 -5.09 5.40 -25.77
C ASP A 159 -3.84 6.30 -25.81
N LEU A 160 -3.80 7.36 -24.99
CA LEU A 160 -2.66 8.29 -24.95
C LEU A 160 -1.47 7.76 -24.12
N LEU A 161 -1.61 6.62 -23.44
CA LEU A 161 -0.51 5.96 -22.71
C LEU A 161 0.06 4.77 -23.48
N GLY A 162 -0.59 4.31 -24.55
CA GLY A 162 -0.18 3.11 -25.29
C GLY A 162 1.20 3.20 -25.95
N ASP A 163 1.71 4.41 -26.17
CA ASP A 163 3.06 4.64 -26.71
C ASP A 163 4.14 4.71 -25.61
N LEU A 164 3.74 4.76 -24.33
CA LEU A 164 4.68 4.79 -23.20
C LEU A 164 4.96 3.36 -22.72
N PRO A 165 6.23 2.98 -22.53
CA PRO A 165 6.57 1.73 -21.86
C PRO A 165 5.87 1.65 -20.51
N ASP A 166 5.11 0.57 -20.29
CA ASP A 166 4.39 0.28 -19.06
C ASP A 166 3.42 1.39 -18.60
N GLY A 167 2.98 2.28 -19.50
CA GLY A 167 2.13 3.42 -19.16
C GLY A 167 0.75 3.01 -18.58
N ASP A 168 0.25 1.84 -18.99
CA ASP A 168 -1.00 1.24 -18.53
C ASP A 168 -0.84 0.27 -17.34
N VAL A 169 0.41 -0.01 -16.91
CA VAL A 169 0.68 -0.86 -15.75
C VAL A 169 0.15 -0.19 -14.49
N LEU A 170 -0.72 -0.90 -13.77
CA LEU A 170 -1.28 -0.41 -12.51
C LEU A 170 -0.21 -0.38 -11.43
N VAL A 171 -0.24 0.66 -10.61
CA VAL A 171 0.67 0.86 -9.47
C VAL A 171 -0.08 0.89 -8.14
N ASP A 172 -1.37 1.23 -8.16
CA ASP A 172 -2.17 1.32 -6.94
C ASP A 172 -3.66 1.09 -7.20
N MET A 173 -4.36 0.61 -6.18
CA MET A 173 -5.81 0.46 -6.15
C MET A 173 -6.37 0.80 -4.78
N ILE A 174 -7.41 1.62 -4.74
CA ILE A 174 -8.02 2.11 -3.49
C ILE A 174 -9.54 1.96 -3.57
N SER A 175 -10.13 1.33 -2.56
CA SER A 175 -11.58 1.27 -2.41
C SER A 175 -12.10 2.59 -1.84
N VAL A 176 -13.06 3.21 -2.52
CA VAL A 176 -13.74 4.43 -2.07
C VAL A 176 -15.24 4.26 -2.30
N ASP A 177 -16.02 4.32 -1.22
CA ASP A 177 -17.45 4.04 -1.24
C ASP A 177 -17.74 2.69 -1.94
N ASN A 178 -18.56 2.72 -3.01
CA ASN A 178 -18.95 1.56 -3.80
C ASN A 178 -18.02 1.32 -5.00
N SER A 179 -16.92 2.06 -5.11
CA SER A 179 -16.03 2.05 -6.26
C SER A 179 -14.62 1.59 -5.89
N ILE A 180 -13.91 1.04 -6.87
CA ILE A 180 -12.48 0.78 -6.82
C ILE A 180 -11.81 1.77 -7.77
N TRP A 181 -10.88 2.55 -7.24
CA TRP A 181 -10.08 3.47 -8.02
C TRP A 181 -8.73 2.82 -8.34
N ALA A 182 -8.40 2.71 -9.62
CA ALA A 182 -7.14 2.14 -10.09
C ALA A 182 -6.29 3.21 -10.74
N PHE A 183 -4.99 3.21 -10.44
CA PHE A 183 -4.02 4.19 -10.94
C PHE A 183 -2.88 3.49 -11.68
N SER A 184 -2.47 4.04 -12.81
CA SER A 184 -1.38 3.50 -13.63
C SER A 184 -0.10 4.32 -13.50
N LEU A 185 1.02 3.67 -13.80
CA LEU A 185 2.36 4.25 -13.83
C LEU A 185 2.41 5.52 -14.70
N GLY A 186 1.74 5.51 -15.85
CA GLY A 186 1.67 6.65 -16.78
C GLY A 186 0.72 7.78 -16.38
N GLY A 187 0.09 7.72 -15.20
CA GLY A 187 -0.87 8.72 -14.73
C GLY A 187 -2.31 8.50 -15.23
N GLY A 188 -2.61 7.31 -15.76
CA GLY A 188 -3.96 6.87 -16.04
C GLY A 188 -4.71 6.60 -14.73
N TRP A 189 -5.99 6.91 -14.69
CA TRP A 189 -6.87 6.53 -13.58
C TRP A 189 -8.19 6.00 -14.11
N ALA A 190 -8.81 5.11 -13.36
CA ALA A 190 -10.15 4.60 -13.62
C ALA A 190 -10.92 4.42 -12.32
N GLU A 191 -12.19 4.80 -12.35
CA GLU A 191 -13.18 4.45 -11.34
C GLU A 191 -13.95 3.22 -11.85
N ILE A 192 -13.94 2.15 -11.07
CA ILE A 192 -14.54 0.86 -11.38
C ILE A 192 -15.67 0.61 -10.39
N GLU A 193 -16.84 0.24 -10.88
CA GLU A 193 -17.97 -0.20 -10.07
C GLU A 193 -17.57 -1.42 -9.26
N GLY A 194 -17.60 -1.31 -7.93
CA GLY A 194 -17.14 -2.36 -7.03
C GLY A 194 -17.93 -3.66 -7.20
N SER A 195 -19.23 -3.56 -7.44
CA SER A 195 -20.13 -4.71 -7.53
C SER A 195 -20.00 -5.53 -8.83
N SER A 196 -19.70 -4.89 -9.97
CA SER A 196 -19.68 -5.54 -11.29
C SER A 196 -18.30 -5.60 -11.96
N GLY A 197 -17.35 -4.75 -11.55
CA GLY A 197 -16.08 -4.57 -12.24
C GLY A 197 -16.16 -3.70 -13.50
N ASP A 198 -17.31 -3.08 -13.78
CA ASP A 198 -17.49 -2.19 -14.93
C ASP A 198 -16.73 -0.86 -14.72
N VAL A 199 -16.07 -0.38 -15.76
CA VAL A 199 -15.41 0.95 -15.71
C VAL A 199 -16.47 2.04 -15.83
N LEU A 200 -16.67 2.81 -14.76
CA LEU A 200 -17.61 3.92 -14.70
C LEU A 200 -17.07 5.14 -15.45
N ARG A 201 -15.82 5.49 -15.18
CA ARG A 201 -15.10 6.56 -15.86
C ARG A 201 -13.60 6.33 -15.76
N LYS A 202 -12.84 6.96 -16.66
CA LYS A 202 -11.38 6.92 -16.67
C LYS A 202 -10.82 8.19 -17.28
N GLY A 203 -9.60 8.54 -16.90
CA GLY A 203 -8.90 9.71 -17.38
C GLY A 203 -7.38 9.54 -17.31
N ILE A 204 -6.67 10.61 -17.67
CA ILE A 204 -5.20 10.65 -17.65
C ILE A 204 -4.78 11.99 -17.09
N HIS A 205 -3.85 11.96 -16.14
CA HIS A 205 -3.11 13.14 -15.70
C HIS A 205 -1.71 13.13 -16.30
N GLN A 206 -1.40 14.16 -17.09
CA GLN A 206 -0.08 14.30 -17.73
C GLN A 206 0.93 14.94 -16.77
N PHE A 207 1.39 14.17 -15.78
CA PHE A 207 2.37 14.63 -14.79
C PHE A 207 3.77 14.87 -15.39
N LYS A 208 4.08 14.21 -16.50
CA LYS A 208 5.44 14.07 -17.05
C LYS A 208 6.41 13.38 -16.07
N SER A 209 5.87 12.67 -15.08
CA SER A 209 6.55 11.78 -14.13
C SER A 209 5.71 10.51 -14.04
N SER A 210 6.34 9.43 -13.61
CA SER A 210 5.64 8.19 -13.28
C SER A 210 4.92 8.33 -11.93
N THR A 211 3.75 7.72 -11.82
CA THR A 211 3.02 7.57 -10.55
C THR A 211 3.63 6.42 -9.76
N ASN A 212 3.90 6.64 -8.46
CA ASN A 212 4.48 5.63 -7.58
C ASN A 212 3.44 5.04 -6.62
N GLU A 213 2.68 5.89 -5.94
CA GLU A 213 1.71 5.51 -4.91
C GLU A 213 0.65 6.62 -4.79
N VAL A 214 -0.55 6.27 -4.33
CA VAL A 214 -1.69 7.18 -4.23
C VAL A 214 -2.29 7.10 -2.83
N TRP A 215 -2.74 8.24 -2.32
CA TRP A 215 -3.49 8.32 -1.07
C TRP A 215 -4.82 9.00 -1.32
N HIS A 216 -5.88 8.47 -0.71
CA HIS A 216 -7.22 9.03 -0.77
C HIS A 216 -7.54 9.85 0.48
N GLY A 217 -8.20 10.98 0.28
CA GLY A 217 -8.74 11.85 1.31
C GLY A 217 -10.18 12.25 0.98
N ASP A 218 -10.93 12.61 2.01
CA ASP A 218 -12.35 12.96 1.90
C ASP A 218 -12.62 14.09 0.88
N GLY A 219 -13.83 14.13 0.32
CA GLY A 219 -14.26 15.20 -0.61
C GLY A 219 -13.55 15.14 -1.96
N GLY A 220 -13.28 13.93 -2.44
CA GLY A 220 -12.63 13.66 -3.73
C GLY A 220 -11.17 14.07 -3.78
N ASN A 221 -10.47 14.17 -2.65
CA ASN A 221 -9.07 14.56 -2.61
C ASN A 221 -8.15 13.35 -2.79
N TRP A 222 -7.14 13.49 -3.61
CA TRP A 222 -6.14 12.47 -3.91
C TRP A 222 -4.76 13.09 -3.85
N LEU A 223 -3.85 12.45 -3.14
CA LEU A 223 -2.42 12.74 -3.21
C LEU A 223 -1.77 11.67 -4.08
N VAL A 224 -0.95 12.09 -5.03
CA VAL A 224 -0.24 11.21 -5.95
C VAL A 224 1.26 11.42 -5.76
N GLY A 225 1.95 10.40 -5.28
CA GLY A 225 3.41 10.38 -5.23
C GLY A 225 3.97 10.16 -6.62
N LEU A 226 4.92 11.00 -7.04
CA LEU A 226 5.48 10.97 -8.39
C LEU A 226 6.99 10.70 -8.36
N SER A 227 7.52 10.17 -9.45
CA SER A 227 8.96 10.12 -9.69
C SER A 227 9.56 11.53 -9.80
N GLU A 228 10.90 11.62 -9.73
CA GLU A 228 11.65 12.88 -9.85
C GLU A 228 11.41 13.87 -8.71
N ASN A 229 11.13 13.36 -7.51
CA ASN A 229 10.88 14.14 -6.29
C ASN A 229 9.74 15.14 -6.47
N ARG A 230 8.61 14.66 -7.00
CA ARG A 230 7.38 15.44 -7.17
C ARG A 230 6.22 14.76 -6.49
N MET A 231 5.17 15.53 -6.25
CA MET A 231 3.87 15.01 -5.86
C MET A 231 2.77 15.88 -6.44
N ALA A 232 1.57 15.32 -6.55
CA ALA A 232 0.40 16.05 -6.99
C ALA A 232 -0.74 15.93 -5.99
N TRP A 233 -1.50 17.00 -5.84
CA TRP A 233 -2.80 16.98 -5.19
C TRP A 233 -3.87 17.18 -6.25
N TRP A 234 -4.68 16.15 -6.46
CA TRP A 234 -5.84 16.16 -7.35
C TRP A 234 -7.13 16.17 -6.54
N ASN A 235 -8.10 17.01 -6.93
CA ASN A 235 -9.48 16.91 -6.47
C ASN A 235 -10.38 16.48 -7.64
N SER A 236 -10.96 15.28 -7.54
CA SER A 236 -11.75 14.65 -8.61
C SER A 236 -13.15 15.27 -8.78
N GLU A 237 -13.69 15.93 -7.76
CA GLU A 237 -15.00 16.60 -7.81
C GLU A 237 -14.90 18.03 -8.37
N LYS A 238 -13.84 18.75 -7.99
CA LYS A 238 -13.55 20.13 -8.44
C LYS A 238 -12.76 20.18 -9.74
N GLU A 239 -12.30 19.02 -10.22
CA GLU A 239 -11.42 18.87 -11.40
C GLU A 239 -10.17 19.76 -11.35
N LYS A 240 -9.58 19.92 -10.16
CA LYS A 240 -8.37 20.72 -9.95
C LYS A 240 -7.19 19.84 -9.62
N ILE A 241 -6.01 20.22 -10.13
CA ILE A 241 -4.77 19.51 -9.82
C ILE A 241 -3.62 20.50 -9.64
N ALA A 242 -2.83 20.29 -8.60
CA ALA A 242 -1.60 21.01 -8.33
C ALA A 242 -0.44 20.01 -8.29
N VAL A 243 0.73 20.41 -8.79
CA VAL A 243 1.95 19.59 -8.78
C VAL A 243 3.07 20.44 -8.20
N VAL A 244 3.79 19.89 -7.22
CA VAL A 244 4.87 20.57 -6.51
C VAL A 244 6.13 19.70 -6.47
N ASN A 245 7.27 20.33 -6.19
CA ASN A 245 8.52 19.60 -5.98
C ASN A 245 8.72 19.34 -4.48
N VAL A 246 9.26 18.18 -4.15
CA VAL A 246 9.57 17.76 -2.77
C VAL A 246 11.04 17.35 -2.66
N LYS A 247 11.53 17.08 -1.45
CA LYS A 247 12.95 16.72 -1.25
C LYS A 247 13.27 15.27 -1.65
N GLY A 248 12.25 14.42 -1.78
CA GLY A 248 12.40 13.03 -2.17
C GLY A 248 11.05 12.30 -2.22
N PRO A 249 11.05 10.96 -2.34
CA PRO A 249 9.83 10.18 -2.40
C PRO A 249 8.92 10.40 -1.19
N VAL A 250 7.62 10.51 -1.46
CA VAL A 250 6.56 10.38 -0.44
C VAL A 250 6.45 8.91 -0.06
N GLN A 251 6.31 8.63 1.23
CA GLN A 251 6.18 7.26 1.76
C GLN A 251 4.83 7.02 2.42
N ASP A 252 4.20 8.06 2.96
CA ASP A 252 2.84 7.95 3.47
C ASP A 252 2.16 9.33 3.55
N ALA A 253 0.84 9.33 3.45
CA ALA A 253 0.04 10.53 3.62
C ALA A 253 -1.33 10.24 4.24
N ILE A 254 -1.81 11.20 5.04
CA ILE A 254 -3.16 11.20 5.61
C ILE A 254 -3.80 12.54 5.33
N PHE A 255 -5.05 12.53 4.88
CA PHE A 255 -5.85 13.74 4.76
C PHE A 255 -6.66 13.94 6.05
N ASN A 256 -6.52 15.11 6.67
CA ASN A 256 -7.25 15.46 7.87
C ASN A 256 -7.69 16.92 7.80
N ASN A 257 -8.99 17.18 7.99
CA ASN A 257 -9.57 18.53 8.05
C ASN A 257 -9.11 19.47 6.91
N GLY A 258 -9.15 18.99 5.66
CA GLY A 258 -8.79 19.82 4.50
C GLY A 258 -7.28 19.97 4.27
N THR A 259 -6.46 19.18 4.97
CA THR A 259 -5.00 19.27 4.91
C THR A 259 -4.39 17.89 4.70
N TRP A 260 -3.47 17.78 3.74
CA TRP A 260 -2.60 16.63 3.63
C TRP A 260 -1.45 16.73 4.64
N MET A 261 -1.31 15.70 5.47
CA MET A 261 -0.13 15.43 6.28
C MET A 261 0.67 14.36 5.55
N ILE A 262 1.94 14.67 5.24
CA ILE A 262 2.74 13.83 4.33
C ILE A 262 4.10 13.61 4.96
N THR A 263 4.59 12.39 4.89
CA THR A 263 5.95 12.03 5.30
C THR A 263 6.70 11.35 4.16
N GLY A 264 8.02 11.50 4.15
CA GLY A 264 8.87 10.72 3.27
C GLY A 264 10.35 10.97 3.54
N TRP A 265 11.08 11.26 2.47
CA TRP A 265 12.53 11.42 2.46
C TRP A 265 13.08 12.51 3.41
N ARG A 266 13.23 12.16 4.69
CA ARG A 266 13.72 13.04 5.77
C ARG A 266 12.98 14.38 5.82
N GLN A 267 11.69 14.36 5.49
CA GLN A 267 10.84 15.55 5.44
C GLN A 267 9.41 15.21 5.84
N ASP A 268 8.80 16.09 6.63
CA ASP A 268 7.34 16.18 6.84
C ASP A 268 6.79 17.38 6.08
N LEU A 269 5.59 17.24 5.54
CA LEU A 269 4.89 18.30 4.80
C LEU A 269 3.45 18.45 5.29
N LEU A 270 3.00 19.70 5.42
CA LEU A 270 1.58 20.05 5.51
C LEU A 270 1.16 20.78 4.24
N TRP A 271 0.15 20.26 3.55
CA TRP A 271 -0.45 20.88 2.38
C TRP A 271 -1.93 21.17 2.63
N PRO A 272 -2.27 22.34 3.21
CA PRO A 272 -3.65 22.74 3.47
C PRO A 272 -4.33 23.26 2.18
N GLU A 273 -5.66 23.18 2.11
CA GLU A 273 -6.44 23.66 0.95
C GLU A 273 -6.18 25.14 0.66
N SER A 274 -5.91 25.95 1.69
CA SER A 274 -5.52 27.37 1.55
C SER A 274 -4.24 27.58 0.73
N ARG A 275 -3.41 26.53 0.60
CA ARG A 275 -2.14 26.50 -0.14
C ARG A 275 -2.19 25.56 -1.35
N PHE A 276 -3.36 25.14 -1.81
CA PHE A 276 -3.52 24.21 -2.94
C PHE A 276 -2.66 24.59 -4.16
N ASP A 277 -2.66 25.87 -4.53
CA ASP A 277 -1.91 26.39 -5.70
C ASP A 277 -0.45 26.81 -5.37
N THR A 278 0.07 26.44 -4.20
CA THR A 278 1.40 26.85 -3.71
C THR A 278 2.15 25.70 -3.06
N GLU A 279 3.43 25.93 -2.73
CA GLU A 279 4.25 24.94 -2.04
C GLU A 279 3.73 24.62 -0.62
N PRO A 280 3.77 23.34 -0.19
CA PRO A 280 3.43 22.94 1.17
C PRO A 280 4.40 23.54 2.20
N VAL A 281 3.98 23.55 3.46
CA VAL A 281 4.87 23.85 4.59
C VAL A 281 5.72 22.61 4.85
N ASP A 282 7.03 22.78 5.03
CA ASP A 282 7.95 21.66 5.22
C ASP A 282 8.85 21.79 6.45
N VAL A 283 9.14 20.64 7.07
CA VAL A 283 10.11 20.52 8.18
C VAL A 283 11.01 19.31 7.94
N SER A 284 12.30 19.47 8.21
CA SER A 284 13.30 18.40 8.09
C SER A 284 13.18 17.38 9.24
N ARG A 285 13.47 16.13 8.93
CA ARG A 285 13.52 14.99 9.87
C ARG A 285 14.90 14.36 9.84
N GLN A 286 15.25 13.64 10.90
CA GLN A 286 16.52 12.92 10.95
C GLN A 286 16.50 11.67 10.04
N GLU A 287 15.46 10.86 10.17
CA GLU A 287 15.28 9.61 9.42
C GLU A 287 14.13 9.69 8.41
N ILE A 288 14.05 8.70 7.52
CA ILE A 288 13.02 8.61 6.49
C ILE A 288 11.74 8.12 7.18
N GLY A 289 10.69 8.94 7.17
CA GLY A 289 9.41 8.50 7.72
C GLY A 289 8.71 7.55 6.75
N CYS A 290 8.19 6.45 7.28
CA CYS A 290 7.60 5.34 6.54
C CYS A 290 6.07 5.26 6.68
N LYS A 291 5.52 5.59 7.86
CA LYS A 291 4.07 5.53 8.10
C LYS A 291 3.61 6.61 9.08
N ILE A 292 2.52 7.30 8.77
CA ILE A 292 1.80 8.19 9.70
C ILE A 292 0.72 7.37 10.42
N LEU A 293 0.62 7.54 11.74
CA LEU A 293 -0.39 6.93 12.58
C LEU A 293 -1.11 8.01 13.38
N ASP A 294 -2.43 8.08 13.26
CA ASP A 294 -3.28 8.88 14.15
C ASP A 294 -3.41 8.17 15.50
N ARG A 295 -3.02 8.85 16.58
CA ARG A 295 -3.10 8.34 17.95
C ARG A 295 -4.15 9.09 18.79
N GLY A 296 -5.11 9.74 18.15
CA GLY A 296 -6.19 10.46 18.80
C GLY A 296 -5.68 11.67 19.57
N GLU A 297 -5.88 11.70 20.89
CA GLU A 297 -5.45 12.82 21.74
C GLU A 297 -3.93 13.04 21.76
N GLU A 298 -3.13 12.01 21.44
CA GLU A 298 -1.67 12.12 21.33
C GLU A 298 -1.20 12.68 19.98
N GLY A 299 -2.14 12.97 19.06
CA GLY A 299 -1.87 13.51 17.74
C GLY A 299 -1.30 12.49 16.75
N PHE A 300 -0.76 13.01 15.65
CA PHE A 300 -0.16 12.20 14.59
C PHE A 300 1.30 11.89 14.89
N TRP A 301 1.66 10.63 14.71
CA TRP A 301 3.01 10.11 14.90
C TRP A 301 3.51 9.49 13.61
N VAL A 302 4.83 9.44 13.46
CA VAL A 302 5.47 8.78 12.33
C VAL A 302 6.42 7.71 12.81
N LEU A 303 6.28 6.54 12.19
CA LEU A 303 7.25 5.47 12.21
C LEU A 303 8.30 5.73 11.14
N ASP A 304 9.57 5.71 11.50
CA ASP A 304 10.68 5.86 10.55
C ASP A 304 11.30 4.52 10.13
N ASN A 305 12.20 4.58 9.15
CA ASN A 305 12.89 3.43 8.59
C ASN A 305 13.88 2.74 9.54
N SER A 306 14.13 3.31 10.73
CA SER A 306 14.91 2.67 11.79
C SER A 306 14.03 1.93 12.81
N GLY A 307 12.70 2.03 12.67
CA GLY A 307 11.74 1.44 13.59
C GLY A 307 11.40 2.35 14.78
N GLN A 308 11.80 3.62 14.74
CA GLN A 308 11.55 4.58 15.82
C GLN A 308 10.29 5.40 15.54
N TRP A 309 9.65 5.81 16.62
CA TRP A 309 8.42 6.61 16.60
C TRP A 309 8.71 8.02 17.08
N SER A 310 8.26 9.01 16.31
CA SER A 310 8.32 10.42 16.69
C SER A 310 7.02 11.14 16.33
N PRO A 311 6.64 12.22 17.03
CA PRO A 311 5.52 13.06 16.60
C PRO A 311 5.73 13.58 15.17
N PHE A 312 4.65 13.77 14.43
CA PHE A 312 4.69 14.51 13.17
C PHE A 312 5.27 15.90 13.44
N ALA A 313 6.28 16.31 12.65
CA ALA A 313 7.18 17.39 13.03
C ALA A 313 6.56 18.79 12.90
N ILE A 314 5.42 18.92 12.21
CA ILE A 314 4.72 20.18 12.00
C ILE A 314 3.49 20.21 12.90
N SER A 315 3.38 21.25 13.73
CA SER A 315 2.21 21.43 14.59
C SER A 315 1.08 22.11 13.81
N GLY A 316 -0.18 21.87 14.19
CA GLY A 316 -1.34 22.48 13.52
C GLY A 316 -1.39 24.01 13.59
N ASP A 317 -0.59 24.63 14.47
CA ASP A 317 -0.43 26.09 14.57
C ASP A 317 0.50 26.67 13.50
N ASP A 318 1.24 25.82 12.78
CA ASP A 318 2.14 26.20 11.67
C ASP A 318 1.44 26.18 10.29
N ALA A 319 0.13 25.86 10.25
CA ALA A 319 -0.71 25.75 9.05
C ALA A 319 -1.44 27.06 8.68
#